data_AF-A0A8C2SDN7-F1
#
_entry.id   AF-A0A8C2SDN7-F1
#
_cell.length_a   1.000
_cell.length_b   1.000
_cell.length_c   1.000
_cell.angle_alpha   90.00
_cell.angle_beta   90.00
_cell.angle_gamma   90.00
#
_symmetry.space_group_name_H-M   'P 1'
#
loop_
_entity.id
_entity.type
_entity.pdbx_description
1 polymer ?
#
loop_
_entity_poly.entity_id
_entity_poly.type
_entity_poly.pdbx_seq_one_letter_code
_entity_poly.pdbx_strand_id
1 'polypeptide(L)'
;MGRTHSHLQGEVFQAVLRQETEFFQKNQAGEITSRVTDDTSTMSESLSSDLSLLLWYLIRGLCLLGLMLWVSPSLTVVTLVALPLLFLLPKKLGKWSKMLAEQMQESLAKSSQVAIEVLSAMPTVRSFANEEGEAQKFRQKLHEMMVLSRKEALAYAFDLWTVSGLTFTLRPGEVTALVGPNGSGKSTVAALLQNLYQPTEGQVLLDGEPLPKYEHRYLHRQVAAVGQEPLLFGRSFKENIAYGLVQELTMEEIIAAAVESGAHGFISELPEGYDTEVGEAGSQLSGGQRQAVALARALIRKPSVLILDDATSALDANNQSLPTEFFRSLGGNGESNVQIEMAHGTTTLAFKFQHGVIVAVDSRASAGNYISTLKVNKVIEINPYLLGTMSGCAADCQYWERLLAKECRLYYLRNGERISVSAASKLLSNMMCQYRGMGLSMGSMICGWDKKGPGLYYVDHNGTRLSGSMFSTGSGNSHAYGVMDSGYRPDLSIEEAYDLGRRAIVHATHRDSYSGGVVNMYHMKEDGWVKVESTDVSDLMHQYREASQ
;
A
#
# COMPACT_ATOMS: atom_id res chain seq x y z
N MET A 1 4.89 48.80 -7.63
CA MET A 1 5.18 47.44 -7.13
C MET A 1 4.60 46.37 -8.04
N GLY A 2 3.35 46.47 -8.50
CA GLY A 2 2.86 45.59 -9.59
C GLY A 2 3.79 45.59 -10.82
N ARG A 3 4.32 46.76 -11.22
CA ARG A 3 5.28 46.87 -12.34
C ARG A 3 6.59 46.10 -12.14
N THR A 4 7.17 46.03 -10.94
CA THR A 4 8.43 45.31 -10.69
C THR A 4 8.20 43.81 -10.59
N HIS A 5 7.07 43.39 -10.03
CA HIS A 5 6.65 41.99 -10.03
C HIS A 5 6.42 41.48 -11.46
N SER A 6 5.64 42.20 -12.27
CA SER A 6 5.42 41.82 -13.68
C SER A 6 6.70 41.84 -14.50
N HIS A 7 7.67 42.70 -14.14
CA HIS A 7 8.97 42.73 -14.80
C HIS A 7 9.84 41.53 -14.42
N LEU A 8 9.94 41.19 -13.14
CA LEU A 8 10.70 40.04 -12.64
C LEU A 8 10.12 38.73 -13.15
N GLN A 9 8.79 38.58 -13.10
CA GLN A 9 8.10 37.43 -13.68
C GLN A 9 8.37 37.32 -15.17
N GLY A 10 8.34 38.45 -15.89
CA GLY A 10 8.72 38.51 -17.31
C GLY A 10 10.18 38.11 -17.57
N GLU A 11 11.12 38.57 -16.75
CA GLU A 11 12.55 38.23 -16.88
C GLU A 11 12.83 36.76 -16.53
N VAL A 12 12.23 36.24 -15.46
CA VAL A 12 12.35 34.83 -15.08
C VAL A 12 11.71 33.95 -16.14
N PHE A 13 10.53 34.32 -16.65
CA PHE A 13 9.90 33.63 -17.77
C PHE A 13 10.80 33.66 -19.01
N GLN A 14 11.40 34.82 -19.33
CA GLN A 14 12.32 34.95 -20.46
C GLN A 14 13.63 34.16 -20.26
N ALA A 15 14.15 34.08 -19.04
CA ALA A 15 15.34 33.30 -18.70
C ALA A 15 15.06 31.81 -18.75
N VAL A 16 13.88 31.41 -18.29
CA VAL A 16 13.36 30.05 -18.45
C VAL A 16 13.24 29.74 -19.94
N LEU A 17 12.64 30.61 -20.77
CA LEU A 17 12.53 30.44 -22.23
C LEU A 17 13.88 30.29 -22.95
N ARG A 18 14.97 30.74 -22.34
CA ARG A 18 16.34 30.58 -22.86
C ARG A 18 17.02 29.29 -22.41
N GLN A 19 16.40 28.53 -21.50
CA GLN A 19 16.90 27.22 -21.11
C GLN A 19 16.81 26.25 -22.27
N GLU A 20 17.73 25.30 -22.27
CA GLU A 20 17.78 24.25 -23.29
C GLU A 20 16.47 23.47 -23.33
N THR A 21 16.09 22.99 -24.52
CA THR A 21 14.78 22.34 -24.70
C THR A 21 14.62 21.08 -23.85
N GLU A 22 15.70 20.52 -23.31
CA GLU A 22 15.64 19.45 -22.32
C GLU A 22 15.10 19.91 -20.96
N PHE A 23 15.38 21.16 -20.53
CA PHE A 23 14.79 21.77 -19.33
C PHE A 23 13.26 21.85 -19.40
N PHE A 24 12.71 22.14 -20.58
CA PHE A 24 11.27 22.22 -20.86
C PHE A 24 10.59 20.87 -21.09
N GLN A 25 11.37 19.84 -21.44
CA GLN A 25 10.87 18.46 -21.46
C GLN A 25 10.87 17.85 -20.06
N LYS A 26 11.81 18.26 -19.21
CA LYS A 26 11.86 17.86 -17.79
C LYS A 26 10.73 18.46 -16.98
N ASN A 27 10.53 19.77 -17.08
CA ASN A 27 9.60 20.48 -16.24
C ASN A 27 8.36 20.84 -17.07
N GLN A 28 7.18 20.38 -16.64
CA GLN A 28 5.95 20.62 -17.39
C GLN A 28 5.67 22.12 -17.47
N ALA A 29 5.24 22.61 -18.64
CA ALA A 29 4.97 24.03 -18.85
C ALA A 29 3.97 24.61 -17.83
N GLY A 30 2.99 23.83 -17.35
CA GLY A 30 2.06 24.24 -16.29
C GLY A 30 2.72 24.43 -14.93
N GLU A 31 3.68 23.57 -14.57
CA GLU A 31 4.46 23.70 -13.34
C GLU A 31 5.49 24.83 -13.43
N ILE A 32 6.15 25.01 -14.58
CA ILE A 32 6.99 26.18 -14.83
C ILE A 32 6.15 27.45 -14.73
N THR A 33 4.95 27.47 -15.31
CA THR A 33 4.07 28.65 -15.28
C THR A 33 3.58 28.95 -13.87
N SER A 34 3.18 27.91 -13.11
CA SER A 34 2.83 28.05 -11.68
C SER A 34 4.03 28.52 -10.88
N ARG A 35 5.21 27.91 -10.96
CA ARG A 35 6.41 28.38 -10.22
C ARG A 35 6.85 29.78 -10.62
N VAL A 36 6.88 30.08 -11.91
CA VAL A 36 7.23 31.42 -12.40
C VAL A 36 6.18 32.44 -11.94
N THR A 37 4.92 32.07 -11.69
CA THR A 37 3.88 33.00 -11.23
C THR A 37 3.78 33.06 -9.71
N ASP A 38 3.62 31.92 -9.05
CA ASP A 38 3.44 31.73 -7.61
C ASP A 38 4.73 31.99 -6.83
N ASP A 39 5.88 31.48 -7.29
CA ASP A 39 7.15 31.72 -6.57
C ASP A 39 7.64 33.15 -6.79
N THR A 40 7.47 33.74 -7.98
CA THR A 40 7.87 35.15 -8.20
C THR A 40 6.90 36.13 -7.56
N SER A 41 5.62 35.78 -7.39
CA SER A 41 4.66 36.58 -6.60
C SER A 41 4.98 36.46 -5.12
N THR A 42 5.18 35.25 -4.60
CA THR A 42 5.60 35.03 -3.20
C THR A 42 6.94 35.70 -2.91
N MET A 43 7.93 35.58 -3.79
CA MET A 43 9.23 36.25 -3.66
C MET A 43 9.09 37.77 -3.74
N SER A 44 8.28 38.31 -4.64
CA SER A 44 8.09 39.76 -4.72
C SER A 44 7.32 40.30 -3.52
N GLU A 45 6.37 39.54 -2.98
CA GLU A 45 5.64 39.87 -1.75
C GLU A 45 6.58 39.82 -0.55
N SER A 46 7.33 38.72 -0.35
CA SER A 46 8.33 38.58 0.71
C SER A 46 9.46 39.59 0.59
N LEU A 47 10.01 39.84 -0.60
CA LEU A 47 11.05 40.87 -0.79
C LEU A 47 10.48 42.25 -0.48
N SER A 48 9.24 42.55 -0.85
CA SER A 48 8.63 43.84 -0.54
C SER A 48 8.32 43.98 0.95
N SER A 49 7.71 42.98 1.59
CA SER A 49 7.37 43.02 3.02
C SER A 49 8.61 42.94 3.90
N ASP A 50 9.52 42.02 3.60
CA ASP A 50 10.64 41.70 4.47
C ASP A 50 11.81 42.64 4.25
N LEU A 51 12.06 43.14 3.02
CA LEU A 51 13.05 44.19 2.81
C LEU A 51 12.59 45.52 3.39
N SER A 52 11.28 45.84 3.29
CA SER A 52 10.76 47.05 3.93
C SER A 52 10.84 46.93 5.45
N LEU A 53 10.53 45.78 6.03
CA LEU A 53 10.75 45.49 7.45
C LEU A 53 12.23 45.56 7.82
N LEU A 54 13.12 44.92 7.06
CA LEU A 54 14.57 44.90 7.30
C LEU A 54 15.17 46.30 7.22
N LEU A 55 14.81 47.08 6.20
CA LEU A 55 15.28 48.46 6.05
C LEU A 55 14.73 49.33 7.19
N TRP A 56 13.46 49.16 7.55
CA TRP A 56 12.86 49.86 8.68
C TRP A 56 13.55 49.51 10.00
N TYR A 57 13.87 48.23 10.24
CA TYR A 57 14.60 47.78 11.42
C TYR A 57 16.07 48.17 11.41
N LEU A 58 16.75 48.20 10.26
CA LEU A 58 18.14 48.66 10.14
C LEU A 58 18.24 50.16 10.37
N ILE A 59 17.40 50.97 9.73
CA ILE A 59 17.37 52.42 9.94
C ILE A 59 17.02 52.71 11.39
N ARG A 60 15.98 52.06 11.94
CA ARG A 60 15.62 52.20 13.35
C ARG A 60 16.76 51.78 14.27
N GLY A 61 17.44 50.66 13.98
CA GLY A 61 18.59 50.17 14.74
C GLY A 61 19.77 51.12 14.71
N LEU A 62 20.14 51.64 13.54
CA LEU A 62 21.24 52.60 13.35
C LEU A 62 20.93 53.96 13.98
N CYS A 63 19.70 54.46 13.83
CA CYS A 63 19.26 55.69 14.50
C CYS A 63 19.25 55.56 16.02
N LEU A 64 18.75 54.43 16.55
CA LEU A 64 18.78 54.15 17.99
C LEU A 64 20.21 54.02 18.49
N LEU A 65 21.08 53.29 17.78
CA LEU A 65 22.49 53.15 18.14
C LEU A 65 23.23 54.49 18.13
N GLY A 66 23.02 55.31 17.10
CA GLY A 66 23.59 56.65 16.99
C GLY A 66 23.12 57.59 18.10
N LEU A 67 21.82 57.55 18.44
CA LEU A 67 21.25 58.30 19.55
C LEU A 67 21.80 57.81 20.90
N MET A 68 21.92 56.49 21.10
CA MET A 68 22.51 55.91 22.30
C MET A 68 23.97 56.37 22.48
N LEU A 69 24.77 56.33 21.42
CA LEU A 69 26.17 56.80 21.43
C LEU A 69 26.29 58.30 21.70
N TRP A 70 25.37 59.11 21.17
CA TRP A 70 25.34 60.56 21.37
C TRP A 70 24.92 60.97 22.79
N VAL A 71 23.91 60.28 23.36
CA VAL A 71 23.42 60.56 24.71
C VAL A 71 24.40 60.05 25.77
N SER A 72 24.91 58.84 25.62
CA SER A 72 25.91 58.29 26.54
C SER A 72 26.68 57.11 25.92
N PRO A 73 27.96 57.32 25.55
CA PRO A 73 28.76 56.23 24.98
C PRO A 73 28.99 55.09 25.97
N SER A 74 29.07 55.40 27.28
CA SER A 74 29.31 54.40 28.32
C SER A 74 28.18 53.38 28.49
N LEU A 75 26.90 53.79 28.42
CA LEU A 75 25.78 52.84 28.50
C LEU A 75 25.59 52.06 27.20
N THR A 76 25.98 52.65 26.07
CA THR A 76 25.87 51.98 24.77
C THR A 76 26.79 50.77 24.68
N VAL A 77 28.01 50.85 25.20
CA VAL A 77 28.93 49.70 25.26
C VAL A 77 28.35 48.57 26.10
N VAL A 78 27.71 48.89 27.23
CA VAL A 78 27.07 47.88 28.10
C VAL A 78 25.94 47.15 27.38
N THR A 79 25.10 47.88 26.64
CA THR A 79 23.99 47.28 25.88
C THR A 79 24.48 46.44 24.68
N LEU A 80 25.53 46.87 24.00
CA LEU A 80 26.14 46.14 22.88
C LEU A 80 26.80 44.83 23.33
N VAL A 81 27.31 44.78 24.56
CA VAL A 81 27.84 43.55 25.20
C VAL A 81 26.73 42.63 25.70
N ALA A 82 25.59 43.17 26.13
CA ALA A 82 24.44 42.36 26.58
C ALA A 82 23.67 41.70 25.42
N LEU A 83 23.67 42.30 24.22
CA LEU A 83 22.90 41.82 23.07
C LEU A 83 23.33 40.41 22.58
N PRO A 84 24.63 40.07 22.41
CA PRO A 84 25.08 38.72 22.09
C PRO A 84 24.67 37.68 23.16
N LEU A 85 24.65 38.07 24.43
CA LEU A 85 24.24 37.20 25.54
C LEU A 85 22.78 36.76 25.38
N LEU A 86 21.92 37.70 24.97
CA LEU A 86 20.49 37.50 24.71
C LEU A 86 20.22 36.55 23.53
N PHE A 87 21.08 36.56 22.50
CA PHE A 87 20.98 35.65 21.34
C PHE A 87 21.68 34.29 21.54
N LEU A 88 22.72 34.21 22.38
CA LEU A 88 23.47 32.97 22.63
C LEU A 88 22.73 32.02 23.58
N LEU A 89 21.93 32.55 24.51
CA LEU A 89 21.10 31.78 25.44
C LEU A 89 20.11 30.83 24.72
N PRO A 90 19.29 31.29 23.75
CA PRO A 90 18.40 30.42 22.96
C PRO A 90 19.13 29.33 22.16
N LYS A 91 20.28 29.65 21.57
CA LYS A 91 21.09 28.67 20.81
C LYS A 91 21.65 27.56 21.70
N LYS A 92 22.04 27.88 22.93
CA LYS A 92 22.47 26.88 23.92
C LYS A 92 21.31 26.02 24.41
N LEU A 93 20.14 26.63 24.63
CA LEU A 93 18.91 25.90 24.98
C LEU A 93 18.51 24.90 23.88
N GLY A 94 18.69 25.23 22.60
CA GLY A 94 18.44 24.32 21.47
C GLY A 94 19.44 23.17 21.31
N LYS A 95 20.69 23.32 21.76
CA LYS A 95 21.63 22.19 21.84
C LYS A 95 21.33 21.28 23.04
N TRP A 96 20.89 21.90 24.13
CA TRP A 96 20.49 21.20 25.35
C TRP A 96 19.23 20.34 25.13
N SER A 97 18.24 20.84 24.38
CA SER A 97 17.06 20.04 24.01
C SER A 97 17.43 18.79 23.20
N LYS A 98 18.41 18.88 22.30
CA LYS A 98 18.90 17.75 21.49
C LYS A 98 19.59 16.66 22.34
N MET A 99 20.36 17.07 23.35
CA MET A 99 21.03 16.15 24.28
C MET A 99 20.05 15.44 25.22
N LEU A 100 18.94 16.08 25.58
CA LEU A 100 17.88 15.45 26.39
C LEU A 100 17.14 14.34 25.63
N ALA A 101 16.88 14.54 24.34
CA ALA A 101 16.22 13.54 23.48
C ALA A 101 16.97 12.21 23.42
N GLU A 102 18.30 12.26 23.35
CA GLU A 102 19.16 11.07 23.39
C GLU A 102 19.05 10.32 24.73
N GLN A 103 18.98 11.05 25.85
CA GLN A 103 18.85 10.46 27.18
C GLN A 103 17.47 9.83 27.43
N MET A 104 16.40 10.39 26.88
CA MET A 104 15.06 9.78 27.03
C MET A 104 14.93 8.48 26.23
N GLN A 105 15.51 8.42 25.03
CA GLN A 105 15.49 7.20 24.21
C GLN A 105 16.24 6.05 24.90
N GLU A 106 17.38 6.35 25.55
CA GLU A 106 18.14 5.35 26.29
C GLU A 106 17.38 4.84 27.54
N SER A 107 16.67 5.73 28.24
CA SER A 107 15.86 5.37 29.41
C SER A 107 14.63 4.52 29.02
N LEU A 108 14.00 4.82 27.87
CA LEU A 108 12.89 4.04 27.29
C LEU A 108 13.30 2.63 26.87
N ALA A 109 14.50 2.47 26.31
CA ALA A 109 15.06 1.16 26.01
C ALA A 109 15.28 0.34 27.30
N LYS A 110 15.82 0.97 28.35
CA LYS A 110 16.10 0.32 29.65
C LYS A 110 14.85 -0.12 30.41
N SER A 111 13.70 0.54 30.23
CA SER A 111 12.43 0.11 30.85
C SER A 111 11.73 -0.98 30.05
N SER A 112 11.76 -0.86 28.72
CA SER A 112 11.18 -1.85 27.80
C SER A 112 11.91 -3.19 27.90
N GLN A 113 13.23 -3.15 28.05
CA GLN A 113 14.04 -4.34 28.29
C GLN A 113 13.61 -5.07 29.56
N VAL A 114 13.35 -4.35 30.67
CA VAL A 114 12.87 -4.96 31.92
C VAL A 114 11.48 -5.57 31.75
N ALA A 115 10.58 -4.92 31.00
CA ALA A 115 9.26 -5.49 30.70
C ALA A 115 9.37 -6.77 29.86
N ILE A 116 10.23 -6.77 28.83
CA ILE A 116 10.47 -7.95 27.99
C ILE A 116 11.10 -9.07 28.81
N GLU A 117 12.04 -8.78 29.70
CA GLU A 117 12.67 -9.75 30.60
C GLU A 117 11.63 -10.38 31.55
N VAL A 118 10.80 -9.57 32.21
CA VAL A 118 9.78 -10.05 33.16
C VAL A 118 8.68 -10.85 32.44
N LEU A 119 8.24 -10.42 31.26
CA LEU A 119 7.18 -11.09 30.50
C LEU A 119 7.68 -12.34 29.77
N SER A 120 8.93 -12.35 29.28
CA SER A 120 9.54 -13.54 28.70
C SER A 120 9.84 -14.60 29.77
N ALA A 121 10.11 -14.18 31.01
CA ALA A 121 10.26 -15.05 32.18
C ALA A 121 8.97 -15.17 33.02
N MET A 122 7.78 -14.88 32.47
CA MET A 122 6.52 -14.87 33.22
C MET A 122 6.24 -16.18 33.99
N PRO A 123 6.56 -17.38 33.47
CA PRO A 123 6.41 -18.61 34.25
C PRO A 123 7.24 -18.62 35.54
N THR A 124 8.46 -18.07 35.50
CA THR A 124 9.35 -17.96 36.66
C THR A 124 8.85 -16.91 37.66
N VAL A 125 8.39 -15.76 37.16
CA VAL A 125 7.82 -14.70 38.02
C VAL A 125 6.58 -15.21 38.77
N ARG A 126 5.73 -15.98 38.10
CA ARG A 126 4.56 -16.63 38.73
C ARG A 126 4.93 -17.77 39.66
N SER A 127 5.98 -18.54 39.36
CA SER A 127 6.40 -19.64 40.24
C SER A 127 6.95 -19.14 41.58
N PHE A 128 7.47 -17.91 41.61
CA PHE A 128 7.96 -17.25 42.83
C PHE A 128 6.97 -16.24 43.43
N ALA A 129 5.76 -16.11 42.88
CA ALA A 129 4.70 -15.20 43.34
C ALA A 129 5.19 -13.75 43.59
N ASN A 130 6.10 -13.26 42.74
CA ASN A 130 6.72 -11.94 42.87
C ASN A 130 6.23 -10.95 41.80
N GLU A 131 4.98 -11.10 41.34
CA GLU A 131 4.37 -10.23 40.34
C GLU A 131 4.32 -8.77 40.82
N GLU A 132 3.99 -8.56 42.10
CA GLU A 132 3.90 -7.23 42.71
C GLU A 132 5.27 -6.54 42.80
N GLY A 133 6.33 -7.29 43.11
CA GLY A 133 7.70 -6.79 43.23
C GLY A 133 8.30 -6.38 41.88
N GLU A 134 8.11 -7.21 40.85
CA GLU A 134 8.55 -6.87 39.48
C GLU A 134 7.69 -5.76 38.86
N ALA A 135 6.40 -5.70 39.18
CA ALA A 135 5.54 -4.59 38.79
C ALA A 135 5.98 -3.28 39.47
N GLN A 136 6.46 -3.31 40.71
CA GLN A 136 6.95 -2.12 41.42
C GLN A 136 8.30 -1.64 40.87
N LYS A 137 9.21 -2.56 40.51
CA LYS A 137 10.49 -2.25 39.86
C LYS A 137 10.31 -1.67 38.45
N PHE A 138 9.32 -2.19 37.71
CA PHE A 138 8.88 -1.60 36.45
C PHE A 138 8.26 -0.21 36.66
N ARG A 139 7.40 -0.02 37.67
CA ARG A 139 6.86 1.31 38.02
C ARG A 139 7.94 2.32 38.43
N GLN A 140 8.99 1.89 39.12
CA GLN A 140 10.07 2.78 39.53
C GLN A 140 10.88 3.26 38.32
N LYS A 141 11.19 2.36 37.37
CA LYS A 141 11.80 2.75 36.07
C LYS A 141 10.87 3.62 35.23
N LEU A 142 9.55 3.39 35.28
CA LEU A 142 8.56 4.26 34.64
C LEU A 142 8.44 5.62 35.33
N HIS A 143 8.71 5.71 36.63
CA HIS A 143 8.69 6.99 37.35
C HIS A 143 9.92 7.84 37.04
N GLU A 144 11.10 7.22 36.93
CA GLU A 144 12.32 7.88 36.43
C GLU A 144 12.14 8.37 34.98
N MET A 145 11.44 7.58 34.15
CA MET A 145 11.02 8.01 32.82
C MET A 145 10.01 9.17 32.87
N MET A 146 8.99 9.15 33.73
CA MET A 146 8.00 10.23 33.82
C MET A 146 8.60 11.58 34.22
N VAL A 147 9.64 11.59 35.05
CA VAL A 147 10.34 12.83 35.42
C VAL A 147 11.17 13.39 34.25
N LEU A 148 11.72 12.54 33.38
CA LEU A 148 12.36 12.91 32.11
C LEU A 148 11.32 13.35 31.05
N SER A 149 10.21 12.62 30.92
CA SER A 149 9.14 12.93 29.97
C SER A 149 8.38 14.22 30.28
N ARG A 150 8.35 14.69 31.54
CA ARG A 150 7.76 16.01 31.87
C ARG A 150 8.58 17.19 31.32
N LYS A 151 9.86 16.98 31.02
CA LYS A 151 10.72 17.95 30.29
C LYS A 151 10.61 17.79 28.78
N GLU A 152 10.24 16.61 28.28
CA GLU A 152 10.16 16.29 26.85
C GLU A 152 8.76 16.45 26.23
N ALA A 153 7.70 16.53 27.04
CA ALA A 153 6.35 16.86 26.58
C ALA A 153 6.23 18.26 25.94
N LEU A 154 7.22 19.13 26.13
CA LEU A 154 7.34 20.42 25.44
C LEU A 154 8.13 20.34 24.12
N ALA A 155 8.84 19.24 23.86
CA ALA A 155 9.69 19.03 22.68
C ALA A 155 9.13 18.00 21.69
N TYR A 156 8.11 17.22 22.11
CA TYR A 156 7.43 16.22 21.28
C TYR A 156 6.60 16.77 20.11
N ALA A 157 6.51 18.08 19.94
CA ALA A 157 5.55 18.65 18.99
C ALA A 157 5.98 18.65 17.51
N PHE A 158 7.22 18.27 17.13
CA PHE A 158 7.72 18.78 15.83
C PHE A 158 8.18 17.84 14.70
N ASP A 159 8.96 16.76 14.83
CA ASP A 159 9.47 16.11 13.59
C ASP A 159 9.79 14.62 13.80
N LEU A 160 9.04 13.62 13.31
CA LEU A 160 8.69 13.26 11.91
C LEU A 160 9.87 12.60 11.14
N TRP A 161 10.09 11.28 11.27
CA TRP A 161 10.96 10.51 10.33
C TRP A 161 10.77 8.97 10.36
N THR A 162 10.53 8.34 9.19
CA THR A 162 10.45 6.88 8.98
C THR A 162 10.96 6.45 7.58
N VAL A 163 11.72 5.33 7.52
CA VAL A 163 12.02 4.34 6.42
C VAL A 163 13.52 4.12 6.13
N SER A 164 13.98 2.85 6.20
CA SER A 164 15.38 2.38 6.05
C SER A 164 15.53 1.21 5.03
N GLY A 165 16.53 1.27 4.13
CA GLY A 165 17.26 0.19 3.41
C GLY A 165 16.55 -0.79 2.44
N LEU A 166 16.68 -0.61 1.10
CA LEU A 166 16.11 -1.48 0.04
C LEU A 166 17.15 -1.85 -1.06
N THR A 167 17.15 -3.09 -1.58
CA THR A 167 18.03 -3.56 -2.70
C THR A 167 17.33 -4.64 -3.55
N PHE A 168 17.27 -4.49 -4.89
CA PHE A 168 16.74 -5.48 -5.85
C PHE A 168 17.26 -5.27 -7.29
N THR A 169 17.02 -6.23 -8.21
CA THR A 169 17.46 -6.20 -9.62
C THR A 169 16.31 -6.54 -10.57
N LEU A 170 16.18 -5.78 -11.66
CA LEU A 170 15.16 -5.97 -12.72
C LEU A 170 15.82 -6.57 -13.97
N ARG A 171 15.21 -7.56 -14.61
CA ARG A 171 15.76 -8.21 -15.81
C ARG A 171 14.96 -7.84 -17.08
N PRO A 172 15.60 -7.69 -18.25
CA PRO A 172 14.91 -7.40 -19.50
C PRO A 172 13.86 -8.48 -19.85
N GLY A 173 12.69 -8.05 -20.32
CA GLY A 173 11.60 -8.95 -20.72
C GLY A 173 10.80 -9.56 -19.56
N GLU A 174 11.21 -9.35 -18.31
CA GLU A 174 10.47 -9.78 -17.13
C GLU A 174 9.56 -8.66 -16.61
N VAL A 175 8.29 -8.98 -16.36
CA VAL A 175 7.37 -8.07 -15.67
C VAL A 175 7.60 -8.19 -14.16
N THR A 176 8.22 -7.17 -13.57
CA THR A 176 8.44 -7.09 -12.12
C THR A 176 7.49 -6.09 -11.48
N ALA A 177 7.02 -6.38 -10.28
CA ALA A 177 6.09 -5.52 -9.57
C ALA A 177 6.45 -5.38 -8.09
N LEU A 178 6.07 -4.24 -7.53
CA LEU A 178 6.48 -3.80 -6.20
C LEU A 178 5.24 -3.60 -5.34
N VAL A 179 5.04 -4.47 -4.34
CA VAL A 179 3.82 -4.48 -3.49
C VAL A 179 4.19 -4.31 -2.02
N GLY A 180 3.35 -3.60 -1.28
CA GLY A 180 3.55 -3.24 0.13
C GLY A 180 2.42 -2.35 0.65
N PRO A 181 2.29 -2.14 1.97
CA PRO A 181 1.23 -1.32 2.55
C PRO A 181 1.32 0.15 2.11
N ASN A 182 0.24 0.92 2.28
CA ASN A 182 0.28 2.37 2.00
C ASN A 182 1.34 3.04 2.90
N GLY A 183 2.17 3.90 2.30
CA GLY A 183 3.32 4.50 2.98
C GLY A 183 4.59 3.63 3.03
N SER A 184 4.62 2.45 2.40
CA SER A 184 5.81 1.59 2.35
C SER A 184 6.89 2.02 1.35
N GLY A 185 6.72 3.17 0.67
CA GLY A 185 7.69 3.71 -0.27
C GLY A 185 7.61 3.20 -1.72
N LYS A 186 6.51 2.57 -2.15
CA LYS A 186 6.35 2.03 -3.53
C LYS A 186 6.49 3.11 -4.61
N SER A 187 5.71 4.19 -4.48
CA SER A 187 5.78 5.33 -5.40
C SER A 187 7.13 6.05 -5.29
N THR A 188 7.78 6.00 -4.12
CA THR A 188 9.16 6.49 -3.95
C THR A 188 10.15 5.68 -4.79
N VAL A 189 10.01 4.35 -4.85
CA VAL A 189 10.85 3.49 -5.72
C VAL A 189 10.57 3.73 -7.20
N ALA A 190 9.29 3.87 -7.59
CA ALA A 190 8.93 4.22 -8.97
C ALA A 190 9.54 5.56 -9.41
N ALA A 191 9.60 6.54 -8.51
CA ALA A 191 10.22 7.83 -8.76
C ALA A 191 11.77 7.73 -8.84
N LEU A 192 12.40 6.86 -8.04
CA LEU A 192 13.83 6.58 -8.12
C LEU A 192 14.22 5.88 -9.44
N LEU A 193 13.42 4.92 -9.92
CA LEU A 193 13.64 4.21 -11.20
C LEU A 193 13.53 5.14 -12.41
N GLN A 194 12.67 6.16 -12.32
CA GLN A 194 12.53 7.22 -13.32
C GLN A 194 13.60 8.30 -13.20
N ASN A 195 14.55 8.16 -12.26
CA ASN A 195 15.56 9.18 -11.95
C ASN A 195 14.95 10.56 -11.61
N LEU A 196 13.74 10.60 -11.02
CA LEU A 196 13.08 11.83 -10.55
C LEU A 196 13.68 12.31 -9.23
N TYR A 197 14.19 11.39 -8.41
CA TYR A 197 14.95 11.65 -7.19
C TYR A 197 16.25 10.85 -7.21
N GLN A 198 17.26 11.33 -6.47
CA GLN A 198 18.48 10.55 -6.22
C GLN A 198 18.42 9.92 -4.82
N PRO A 199 18.89 8.67 -4.66
CA PRO A 199 18.95 8.04 -3.35
C PRO A 199 19.96 8.77 -2.45
N THR A 200 19.62 8.97 -1.18
CA THR A 200 20.53 9.55 -0.17
C THR A 200 21.72 8.63 0.10
N GLU A 201 21.51 7.32 0.05
CA GLU A 201 22.55 6.28 0.12
C GLU A 201 22.21 5.15 -0.88
N GLY A 202 23.23 4.61 -1.58
CA GLY A 202 23.08 3.57 -2.61
C GLY A 202 23.12 4.08 -4.06
N GLN A 203 22.82 3.22 -5.03
CA GLN A 203 22.80 3.57 -6.47
C GLN A 203 21.72 2.78 -7.23
N VAL A 204 21.17 3.38 -8.29
CA VAL A 204 20.25 2.74 -9.24
C VAL A 204 20.96 2.61 -10.59
N LEU A 205 20.95 1.41 -11.18
CA LEU A 205 21.69 1.06 -12.39
C LEU A 205 20.72 0.66 -13.52
N LEU A 206 20.99 1.11 -14.74
CA LEU A 206 20.37 0.61 -15.97
C LEU A 206 21.48 0.06 -16.86
N ASP A 207 21.34 -1.20 -17.30
CA ASP A 207 22.36 -1.94 -18.05
C ASP A 207 23.78 -1.90 -17.43
N GLY A 208 23.83 -1.88 -16.10
CA GLY A 208 25.09 -1.86 -15.32
C GLY A 208 25.69 -0.47 -15.09
N GLU A 209 25.15 0.58 -15.70
CA GLU A 209 25.62 1.96 -15.53
C GLU A 209 24.65 2.78 -14.63
N PRO A 210 25.15 3.66 -13.75
CA PRO A 210 24.30 4.51 -12.92
C PRO A 210 23.37 5.42 -13.73
N LEU A 211 22.10 5.51 -13.33
CA LEU A 211 21.09 6.36 -13.99
C LEU A 211 21.55 7.81 -14.26
N PRO A 212 22.30 8.49 -13.36
CA PRO A 212 22.77 9.86 -13.61
C PRO A 212 23.77 10.01 -14.77
N LYS A 213 24.32 8.92 -15.32
CA LYS A 213 25.25 8.97 -16.47
C LYS A 213 24.54 9.01 -17.82
N TYR A 214 23.27 8.62 -17.90
CA TYR A 214 22.50 8.65 -19.14
C TYR A 214 22.01 10.07 -19.43
N GLU A 215 22.01 10.47 -20.72
CA GLU A 215 21.32 11.69 -21.16
C GLU A 215 19.82 11.55 -20.86
N HIS A 216 19.21 12.58 -20.28
CA HIS A 216 17.86 12.45 -19.74
C HIS A 216 16.82 12.20 -20.85
N ARG A 217 16.95 12.84 -22.01
CA ARG A 217 16.13 12.51 -23.21
C ARG A 217 16.24 11.05 -23.63
N TYR A 218 17.44 10.49 -23.61
CA TYR A 218 17.66 9.08 -23.94
C TYR A 218 17.02 8.19 -22.88
N LEU A 219 17.23 8.46 -21.59
CA LEU A 219 16.66 7.69 -20.48
C LEU A 219 15.12 7.64 -20.53
N HIS A 220 14.44 8.76 -20.71
CA HIS A 220 12.96 8.80 -20.76
C HIS A 220 12.36 8.37 -22.10
N ARG A 221 13.20 8.11 -23.11
CA ARG A 221 12.81 7.35 -24.30
C ARG A 221 12.82 5.84 -24.00
N GLN A 222 13.76 5.38 -23.18
CA GLN A 222 13.88 3.99 -22.77
C GLN A 222 12.94 3.62 -21.62
N VAL A 223 12.64 4.55 -20.71
CA VAL A 223 11.80 4.34 -19.52
C VAL A 223 10.53 5.18 -19.62
N ALA A 224 9.36 4.55 -19.62
CA ALA A 224 8.06 5.22 -19.54
C ALA A 224 7.32 4.82 -18.27
N ALA A 225 6.49 5.72 -17.74
CA ALA A 225 5.71 5.45 -16.53
C ALA A 225 4.26 5.95 -16.64
N VAL A 226 3.35 5.23 -16.00
CA VAL A 226 1.94 5.61 -15.80
C VAL A 226 1.70 5.69 -14.29
N GLY A 227 1.35 6.87 -13.79
CA GLY A 227 1.09 7.11 -12.37
C GLY A 227 -0.35 6.74 -11.96
N GLN A 228 -0.58 6.69 -10.64
CA GLN A 228 -1.88 6.34 -10.04
C GLN A 228 -3.03 7.27 -10.49
N GLU A 229 -2.79 8.58 -10.49
CA GLU A 229 -3.70 9.60 -11.03
C GLU A 229 -3.00 10.36 -12.17
N PRO A 230 -3.08 9.89 -13.42
CA PRO A 230 -2.36 10.52 -14.51
C PRO A 230 -3.03 11.81 -14.95
N LEU A 231 -2.21 12.87 -15.06
CA LEU A 231 -2.63 14.17 -15.57
C LEU A 231 -2.79 14.15 -17.10
N LEU A 232 -3.96 14.59 -17.58
CA LEU A 232 -4.19 14.93 -18.97
C LEU A 232 -4.18 16.44 -19.15
N PHE A 233 -3.59 16.91 -20.25
CA PHE A 233 -3.52 18.33 -20.58
C PHE A 233 -4.82 18.76 -21.27
N GLY A 234 -5.21 20.02 -21.09
CA GLY A 234 -6.36 20.64 -21.78
C GLY A 234 -6.07 20.84 -23.27
N ARG A 235 -6.06 19.74 -24.02
CA ARG A 235 -5.80 19.61 -25.45
C ARG A 235 -6.60 18.43 -25.99
N SER A 236 -6.57 18.22 -27.30
CA SER A 236 -7.21 17.05 -27.92
C SER A 236 -6.63 15.72 -27.44
N PHE A 237 -7.36 14.61 -27.63
CA PHE A 237 -6.86 13.27 -27.33
C PHE A 237 -5.61 12.92 -28.14
N LYS A 238 -5.57 13.26 -29.44
CA LYS A 238 -4.38 13.01 -30.28
C LYS A 238 -3.14 13.70 -29.71
N GLU A 239 -3.28 14.94 -29.24
CA GLU A 239 -2.17 15.72 -28.67
C GLU A 239 -1.76 15.20 -27.29
N ASN A 240 -2.71 14.69 -26.51
CA ASN A 240 -2.42 14.03 -25.25
C ASN A 240 -1.66 12.71 -25.43
N ILE A 241 -1.96 11.92 -26.48
CA ILE A 241 -1.27 10.66 -26.77
C ILE A 241 0.12 10.91 -27.36
N ALA A 242 0.23 11.83 -28.33
CA ALA A 242 1.51 12.21 -28.97
C ALA A 242 2.43 13.06 -28.07
N TYR A 243 2.01 13.36 -26.84
CA TYR A 243 2.70 14.27 -25.94
C TYR A 243 4.16 13.88 -25.72
N GLY A 244 5.09 14.81 -25.96
CA GLY A 244 6.53 14.62 -25.74
C GLY A 244 7.29 13.96 -26.90
N LEU A 245 6.62 13.61 -28.01
CA LEU A 245 7.28 13.16 -29.24
C LEU A 245 7.57 14.34 -30.17
N VAL A 246 8.80 14.39 -30.71
CA VAL A 246 9.29 15.49 -31.58
C VAL A 246 8.96 15.24 -33.05
N GLN A 247 8.71 13.97 -33.42
CA GLN A 247 8.32 13.57 -34.77
C GLN A 247 6.81 13.76 -34.97
N GLU A 248 6.41 14.25 -36.14
CA GLU A 248 5.00 14.21 -36.54
C GLU A 248 4.59 12.75 -36.70
N LEU A 249 3.65 12.30 -35.86
CA LEU A 249 3.11 10.95 -35.89
C LEU A 249 1.93 10.92 -36.84
N THR A 250 1.82 9.82 -37.57
CA THR A 250 0.63 9.56 -38.36
C THR A 250 -0.55 9.25 -37.43
N MET A 251 -1.77 9.58 -37.86
CA MET A 251 -2.97 9.20 -37.10
C MET A 251 -3.09 7.69 -36.92
N GLU A 252 -2.53 6.90 -37.86
CA GLU A 252 -2.48 5.44 -37.76
C GLU A 252 -1.67 4.97 -36.54
N GLU A 253 -0.52 5.59 -36.28
CA GLU A 253 0.30 5.27 -35.10
C GLU A 253 -0.39 5.67 -33.78
N ILE A 254 -1.09 6.81 -33.78
CA ILE A 254 -1.85 7.28 -32.62
C ILE A 254 -3.03 6.35 -32.33
N ILE A 255 -3.74 5.93 -33.38
CA ILE A 255 -4.85 4.99 -33.26
C ILE A 255 -4.34 3.63 -32.80
N ALA A 256 -3.22 3.12 -33.35
CA ALA A 256 -2.63 1.86 -32.92
C ALA A 256 -2.29 1.84 -31.43
N ALA A 257 -1.64 2.90 -30.92
CA ALA A 257 -1.33 3.02 -29.49
C ALA A 257 -2.59 3.15 -28.61
N ALA A 258 -3.62 3.85 -29.10
CA ALA A 258 -4.89 3.98 -28.40
C ALA A 258 -5.72 2.67 -28.40
N VAL A 259 -5.60 1.85 -29.44
CA VAL A 259 -6.20 0.52 -29.50
C VAL A 259 -5.51 -0.40 -28.50
N GLU A 260 -4.17 -0.40 -28.49
CA GLU A 260 -3.37 -1.20 -27.58
C GLU A 260 -3.64 -0.86 -26.10
N SER A 261 -3.89 0.41 -25.79
CA SER A 261 -4.22 0.85 -24.42
C SER A 261 -5.69 0.72 -24.03
N GLY A 262 -6.58 0.33 -24.95
CA GLY A 262 -8.03 0.31 -24.74
C GLY A 262 -8.72 1.69 -24.78
N ALA A 263 -8.00 2.77 -25.11
CA ALA A 263 -8.56 4.11 -25.20
C ALA A 263 -9.40 4.36 -26.48
N HIS A 264 -9.12 3.64 -27.57
CA HIS A 264 -9.78 3.85 -28.87
C HIS A 264 -11.30 3.73 -28.80
N GLY A 265 -11.83 2.78 -28.00
CA GLY A 265 -13.26 2.50 -27.92
C GLY A 265 -14.08 3.72 -27.51
N PHE A 266 -13.75 4.33 -26.38
CA PHE A 266 -14.50 5.49 -25.90
C PHE A 266 -14.14 6.78 -26.65
N ILE A 267 -12.91 6.92 -27.16
CA ILE A 267 -12.51 8.12 -27.92
C ILE A 267 -13.29 8.19 -29.23
N SER A 268 -13.49 7.07 -29.92
CA SER A 268 -14.15 7.02 -31.23
C SER A 268 -15.66 7.21 -31.16
N GLU A 269 -16.26 7.02 -29.97
CA GLU A 269 -17.68 7.28 -29.72
C GLU A 269 -17.99 8.77 -29.51
N LEU A 270 -16.97 9.60 -29.29
CA LEU A 270 -17.14 11.05 -29.11
C LEU A 270 -17.41 11.74 -30.46
N PRO A 271 -18.22 12.82 -30.50
CA PRO A 271 -18.60 13.51 -31.73
C PRO A 271 -17.41 14.02 -32.57
N GLU A 272 -16.32 14.43 -31.92
CA GLU A 272 -15.09 14.92 -32.57
C GLU A 272 -13.94 13.89 -32.48
N GLY A 273 -14.22 12.67 -32.01
CA GLY A 273 -13.24 11.59 -31.93
C GLY A 273 -11.95 11.98 -31.20
N TYR A 274 -10.81 11.76 -31.88
CA TYR A 274 -9.48 12.12 -31.40
C TYR A 274 -9.19 13.62 -31.33
N ASP A 275 -9.98 14.44 -32.02
CA ASP A 275 -9.88 15.90 -31.98
C ASP A 275 -10.62 16.50 -30.77
N THR A 276 -11.46 15.71 -30.08
CA THR A 276 -12.18 16.15 -28.87
C THR A 276 -11.24 16.69 -27.79
N GLU A 277 -11.52 17.89 -27.28
CA GLU A 277 -10.76 18.49 -26.17
C GLU A 277 -11.07 17.82 -24.82
N VAL A 278 -10.03 17.45 -24.09
CA VAL A 278 -10.11 16.70 -22.82
C VAL A 278 -10.50 17.59 -21.62
N GLY A 279 -10.41 18.91 -21.76
CA GLY A 279 -10.65 19.88 -20.67
C GLY A 279 -9.53 19.93 -19.61
N GLU A 280 -9.63 20.86 -18.66
CA GLU A 280 -8.60 21.06 -17.61
C GLU A 280 -8.52 19.81 -16.70
N ALA A 281 -7.31 19.23 -16.60
CA ALA A 281 -6.98 18.02 -15.85
C ALA A 281 -7.82 16.75 -16.19
N GLY A 282 -8.53 16.74 -17.33
CA GLY A 282 -9.39 15.61 -17.72
C GLY A 282 -10.59 15.41 -16.81
N SER A 283 -11.12 16.48 -16.21
CA SER A 283 -12.25 16.47 -15.24
C SER A 283 -13.53 15.79 -15.73
N GLN A 284 -13.70 15.64 -17.06
CA GLN A 284 -14.86 14.99 -17.67
C GLN A 284 -14.68 13.48 -17.89
N LEU A 285 -13.51 12.92 -17.56
CA LEU A 285 -13.16 11.52 -17.78
C LEU A 285 -13.15 10.73 -16.47
N SER A 286 -13.58 9.46 -16.54
CA SER A 286 -13.44 8.53 -15.42
C SER A 286 -11.97 8.27 -15.08
N GLY A 287 -11.68 7.78 -13.87
CA GLY A 287 -10.32 7.39 -13.48
C GLY A 287 -9.67 6.40 -14.46
N GLY A 288 -10.43 5.39 -14.90
CA GLY A 288 -9.97 4.40 -15.87
C GLY A 288 -9.73 4.97 -17.26
N GLN A 289 -10.59 5.87 -17.75
CA GLN A 289 -10.40 6.54 -19.04
C GLN A 289 -9.13 7.40 -19.05
N ARG A 290 -8.86 8.13 -17.95
CA ARG A 290 -7.63 8.93 -17.81
C ARG A 290 -6.38 8.05 -17.84
N GLN A 291 -6.42 6.91 -17.15
CA GLN A 291 -5.31 5.96 -17.18
C GLN A 291 -5.11 5.31 -18.55
N ALA A 292 -6.18 4.99 -19.29
CA ALA A 292 -6.09 4.40 -20.63
C ALA A 292 -5.41 5.35 -21.65
N VAL A 293 -5.67 6.65 -21.56
CA VAL A 293 -5.00 7.67 -22.40
C VAL A 293 -3.54 7.84 -21.99
N ALA A 294 -3.24 7.83 -20.70
CA ALA A 294 -1.87 7.90 -20.19
C ALA A 294 -1.04 6.66 -20.58
N LEU A 295 -1.68 5.51 -20.66
CA LEU A 295 -1.08 4.28 -21.15
C LEU A 295 -0.79 4.34 -22.65
N ALA A 296 -1.71 4.84 -23.49
CA ALA A 296 -1.44 5.09 -24.92
C ALA A 296 -0.24 6.03 -25.11
N ARG A 297 -0.14 7.09 -24.30
CA ARG A 297 0.99 8.03 -24.28
C ARG A 297 2.33 7.35 -23.93
N ALA A 298 2.32 6.31 -23.09
CA ALA A 298 3.52 5.55 -22.76
C ALA A 298 3.90 4.58 -23.89
N LEU A 299 2.93 3.87 -24.46
CA LEU A 299 3.14 2.82 -25.47
C LEU A 299 3.63 3.35 -26.82
N ILE A 300 3.13 4.51 -27.26
CA ILE A 300 3.52 5.10 -28.54
C ILE A 300 5.04 5.39 -28.64
N ARG A 301 5.73 5.46 -27.49
CA ARG A 301 7.18 5.67 -27.40
C ARG A 301 8.00 4.38 -27.56
N LYS A 302 7.37 3.21 -27.47
CA LYS A 302 8.00 1.88 -27.48
C LYS A 302 9.16 1.78 -26.45
N PRO A 303 8.86 1.97 -25.15
CA PRO A 303 9.88 1.98 -24.10
C PRO A 303 10.47 0.58 -23.87
N SER A 304 11.75 0.53 -23.49
CA SER A 304 12.43 -0.69 -23.02
C SER A 304 12.04 -1.07 -21.60
N VAL A 305 11.62 -0.10 -20.77
CA VAL A 305 11.14 -0.28 -19.40
C VAL A 305 9.83 0.49 -19.23
N LEU A 306 8.75 -0.21 -18.87
CA LEU A 306 7.45 0.38 -18.59
C LEU A 306 7.11 0.23 -17.11
N ILE A 307 6.84 1.33 -16.42
CA ILE A 307 6.47 1.38 -15.00
C ILE A 307 4.99 1.70 -14.87
N LEU A 308 4.25 0.92 -14.10
CA LEU A 308 2.82 1.12 -13.86
C LEU A 308 2.59 1.24 -12.34
N ASP A 309 2.25 2.44 -11.86
CA ASP A 309 1.91 2.68 -10.45
C ASP A 309 0.38 2.68 -10.30
N ASP A 310 -0.19 1.55 -9.87
CA ASP A 310 -1.63 1.35 -9.63
C ASP A 310 -2.54 1.60 -10.87
N ALA A 311 -1.97 1.46 -12.08
CA ALA A 311 -2.65 1.75 -13.35
C ALA A 311 -3.56 0.60 -13.86
N THR A 312 -3.87 -0.40 -13.03
CA THR A 312 -4.68 -1.56 -13.43
C THR A 312 -6.16 -1.22 -13.60
N SER A 313 -6.64 -0.13 -12.99
CA SER A 313 -8.04 0.30 -13.13
C SER A 313 -8.41 0.81 -14.52
N ALA A 314 -7.41 1.11 -15.37
CA ALA A 314 -7.56 1.49 -16.78
C ALA A 314 -8.09 0.34 -17.66
N LEU A 315 -7.62 -0.88 -17.36
CA LEU A 315 -7.84 -2.07 -18.18
C LEU A 315 -9.22 -2.70 -17.92
N ASP A 316 -9.83 -2.40 -16.77
CA ASP A 316 -11.16 -2.87 -16.40
C ASP A 316 -12.29 -1.99 -16.96
N ALA A 317 -11.99 -0.77 -17.42
CA ALA A 317 -12.99 0.28 -17.51
C ALA A 317 -13.97 0.17 -18.69
N ASN A 318 -13.66 -0.53 -19.79
CA ASN A 318 -14.57 -0.63 -20.93
C ASN A 318 -14.33 -1.76 -21.97
N ASN A 319 -13.31 -2.63 -21.83
CA ASN A 319 -12.98 -3.61 -22.88
C ASN A 319 -12.94 -5.06 -22.37
N GLN A 320 -13.52 -5.97 -23.15
CA GLN A 320 -13.53 -7.43 -22.92
C GLN A 320 -12.15 -8.10 -23.07
N SER A 321 -11.09 -7.34 -23.38
CA SER A 321 -9.71 -7.84 -23.35
C SER A 321 -9.18 -7.72 -21.92
N LEU A 322 -8.97 -8.86 -21.26
CA LEU A 322 -8.38 -8.86 -19.93
C LEU A 322 -7.02 -8.15 -19.92
N PRO A 323 -6.60 -7.54 -18.80
CA PRO A 323 -5.24 -7.03 -18.58
C PRO A 323 -4.14 -7.99 -19.11
N THR A 324 -4.46 -9.28 -19.05
CA THR A 324 -3.72 -10.43 -19.54
C THR A 324 -3.32 -10.40 -21.03
N GLU A 325 -4.19 -9.93 -21.93
CA GLU A 325 -3.87 -9.84 -23.37
C GLU A 325 -2.92 -8.68 -23.67
N PHE A 326 -3.12 -7.56 -22.96
CA PHE A 326 -2.23 -6.39 -23.03
C PHE A 326 -0.81 -6.70 -22.51
N PHE A 327 -0.67 -7.43 -21.40
CA PHE A 327 0.65 -7.85 -20.93
C PHE A 327 1.30 -8.92 -21.85
N ARG A 328 0.50 -9.74 -22.55
CA ARG A 328 0.99 -10.72 -23.53
C ARG A 328 1.49 -10.05 -24.81
N SER A 329 0.89 -8.95 -25.28
CA SER A 329 1.35 -8.22 -26.47
C SER A 329 2.69 -7.49 -26.26
N LEU A 330 3.04 -7.19 -25.01
CA LEU A 330 4.31 -6.52 -24.63
C LEU A 330 5.49 -7.50 -24.49
N GLY A 331 5.24 -8.81 -24.41
CA GLY A 331 6.27 -9.87 -24.43
C GLY A 331 6.63 -10.23 -25.87
N GLY A 332 7.76 -9.75 -26.38
CA GLY A 332 8.12 -9.77 -27.81
C GLY A 332 8.14 -11.13 -28.53
N ASN A 333 8.10 -11.03 -29.87
CA ASN A 333 8.12 -12.13 -30.86
C ASN A 333 9.24 -13.15 -30.63
N GLY A 334 8.88 -14.26 -30.01
CA GLY A 334 9.60 -15.52 -29.98
C GLY A 334 8.61 -16.57 -29.47
N GLU A 335 8.75 -17.82 -29.91
CA GLU A 335 7.97 -18.97 -29.45
C GLU A 335 8.22 -19.28 -27.96
N SER A 336 7.97 -18.32 -27.07
CA SER A 336 7.83 -18.56 -25.65
C SER A 336 6.35 -18.83 -25.38
N ASN A 337 6.04 -20.06 -25.02
CA ASN A 337 4.74 -20.52 -24.51
C ASN A 337 4.32 -19.73 -23.27
N VAL A 338 3.90 -18.48 -23.45
CA VAL A 338 3.38 -17.62 -22.38
C VAL A 338 1.86 -17.80 -22.33
N GLN A 339 1.47 -18.94 -21.75
CA GLN A 339 0.14 -19.09 -21.16
C GLN A 339 0.02 -18.07 -20.03
N ILE A 340 -0.97 -17.19 -20.15
CA ILE A 340 -1.40 -16.32 -19.06
C ILE A 340 -2.92 -16.44 -19.05
N GLU A 341 -3.42 -17.14 -18.04
CA GLU A 341 -4.84 -17.30 -17.76
C GLU A 341 -5.28 -16.15 -16.84
N MET A 342 -6.59 -15.94 -16.77
CA MET A 342 -7.27 -14.83 -16.11
C MET A 342 -7.19 -14.89 -14.57
N ALA A 343 -6.79 -13.80 -13.90
CA ALA A 343 -6.96 -13.48 -12.47
C ALA A 343 -7.05 -14.66 -11.46
N HIS A 344 -5.99 -14.86 -10.66
CA HIS A 344 -5.93 -15.95 -9.67
C HIS A 344 -5.72 -15.43 -8.26
N GLY A 345 -6.75 -15.64 -7.45
CA GLY A 345 -6.74 -15.53 -6.02
C GLY A 345 -6.73 -16.91 -5.36
N THR A 346 -7.04 -16.91 -4.09
CA THR A 346 -6.93 -18.09 -3.24
C THR A 346 -8.27 -18.63 -2.90
N THR A 347 -8.42 -19.96 -2.88
CA THR A 347 -9.71 -20.57 -2.61
C THR A 347 -9.80 -21.07 -1.18
N THR A 348 -10.82 -20.60 -0.48
CA THR A 348 -11.27 -21.21 0.76
C THR A 348 -12.62 -21.88 0.52
N LEU A 349 -12.79 -23.06 1.12
CA LEU A 349 -14.00 -23.85 1.04
C LEU A 349 -14.35 -24.36 2.44
N ALA A 350 -15.61 -24.27 2.81
CA ALA A 350 -16.13 -24.98 3.96
C ALA A 350 -17.48 -25.61 3.63
N PHE A 351 -17.71 -26.82 4.13
CA PHE A 351 -19.00 -27.49 4.01
C PHE A 351 -19.34 -28.33 5.23
N LYS A 352 -20.63 -28.40 5.53
CA LYS A 352 -21.22 -29.08 6.67
C LYS A 352 -21.69 -30.46 6.26
N PHE A 353 -21.45 -31.47 7.08
CA PHE A 353 -21.99 -32.82 6.92
C PHE A 353 -22.33 -33.42 8.30
N GLN A 354 -22.82 -34.65 8.36
CA GLN A 354 -23.31 -35.26 9.61
C GLN A 354 -22.25 -35.31 10.72
N HIS A 355 -20.98 -35.52 10.37
CA HIS A 355 -19.90 -35.64 11.35
C HIS A 355 -19.11 -34.35 11.57
N GLY A 356 -19.55 -33.20 11.03
CA GLY A 356 -18.91 -31.92 11.31
C GLY A 356 -18.91 -30.89 10.19
N VAL A 357 -17.90 -30.03 10.21
CA VAL A 357 -17.59 -29.10 9.12
C VAL A 357 -16.18 -29.39 8.63
N ILE A 358 -16.04 -29.62 7.33
CA ILE A 358 -14.74 -29.65 6.67
C ILE A 358 -14.42 -28.23 6.22
N VAL A 359 -13.22 -27.77 6.56
CA VAL A 359 -12.64 -26.53 6.04
C VAL A 359 -11.40 -26.91 5.27
N ALA A 360 -11.41 -26.66 3.97
CA ALA A 360 -10.30 -26.93 3.07
C ALA A 360 -9.87 -25.61 2.42
N VAL A 361 -8.58 -25.30 2.53
CA VAL A 361 -8.03 -24.06 1.98
C VAL A 361 -6.72 -24.37 1.26
N ASP A 362 -6.48 -23.66 0.17
CA ASP A 362 -5.13 -23.61 -0.38
C ASP A 362 -4.22 -22.75 0.50
N SER A 363 -2.92 -23.05 0.50
CA SER A 363 -1.93 -22.27 1.25
C SER A 363 -1.32 -21.11 0.47
N ARG A 364 -1.64 -21.03 -0.82
CA ARG A 364 -1.22 -19.95 -1.71
C ARG A 364 -1.71 -18.65 -1.08
N ALA A 365 -0.92 -17.58 -1.00
CA ALA A 365 -1.52 -16.25 -0.84
C ALA A 365 -1.87 -15.71 -2.22
N SER A 366 -2.99 -14.99 -2.33
CA SER A 366 -3.18 -14.09 -3.46
C SER A 366 -2.14 -13.01 -3.29
N ALA A 367 -1.01 -13.16 -3.93
CA ALA A 367 -0.27 -12.01 -4.34
C ALA A 367 -1.04 -11.47 -5.54
N GLY A 368 -1.20 -10.16 -5.63
CA GLY A 368 -0.94 -9.60 -6.93
C GLY A 368 0.51 -9.98 -7.30
N ASN A 369 1.37 -8.99 -7.35
CA ASN A 369 2.56 -9.14 -8.15
C ASN A 369 3.76 -9.00 -7.18
N TYR A 370 4.17 -10.12 -6.55
CA TYR A 370 5.24 -10.32 -5.53
C TYR A 370 4.85 -9.91 -4.08
N ILE A 371 4.36 -10.77 -3.17
CA ILE A 371 4.97 -11.96 -2.54
C ILE A 371 3.89 -13.03 -2.40
N SER A 372 4.03 -14.17 -3.10
CA SER A 372 3.24 -15.36 -2.78
C SER A 372 4.03 -16.21 -1.82
N THR A 373 3.48 -16.47 -0.64
CA THR A 373 3.96 -17.59 0.16
C THR A 373 3.04 -18.76 -0.07
N LEU A 374 3.63 -19.91 -0.41
CA LEU A 374 2.94 -21.19 -0.52
C LEU A 374 2.65 -21.80 0.86
N LYS A 375 2.76 -21.01 1.94
CA LYS A 375 2.63 -21.46 3.32
C LYS A 375 1.68 -20.58 4.15
N VAL A 376 0.81 -19.76 3.54
CA VAL A 376 -0.23 -19.08 4.32
C VAL A 376 -1.20 -20.10 4.83
N ASN A 377 -1.35 -20.21 6.15
CA ASN A 377 -2.50 -20.88 6.71
C ASN A 377 -3.70 -19.93 6.65
N LYS A 378 -4.69 -20.21 5.80
CA LYS A 378 -5.91 -19.41 5.68
C LYS A 378 -7.03 -19.79 6.61
N VAL A 379 -6.78 -20.76 7.47
CA VAL A 379 -7.64 -21.05 8.60
C VAL A 379 -7.11 -20.27 9.79
N ILE A 380 -7.99 -19.49 10.43
CA ILE A 380 -7.71 -18.81 11.68
C ILE A 380 -8.34 -19.61 12.81
N GLU A 381 -7.49 -20.03 13.73
CA GLU A 381 -7.86 -20.79 14.92
C GLU A 381 -8.35 -19.83 16.00
N ILE A 382 -9.64 -19.44 15.95
CA ILE A 382 -10.24 -18.47 16.86
C ILE A 382 -10.19 -19.01 18.31
N ASN A 383 -10.58 -20.28 18.48
CA ASN A 383 -10.42 -21.06 19.71
C ASN A 383 -10.58 -22.56 19.39
N PRO A 384 -10.43 -23.51 20.34
CA PRO A 384 -10.53 -24.95 20.05
C PRO A 384 -11.86 -25.43 19.44
N TYR A 385 -12.92 -24.63 19.50
CA TYR A 385 -14.28 -24.98 19.06
C TYR A 385 -14.82 -24.08 17.94
N LEU A 386 -14.02 -23.11 17.49
CA LEU A 386 -14.40 -22.16 16.46
C LEU A 386 -13.23 -21.91 15.51
N LEU A 387 -13.47 -22.12 14.22
CA LEU A 387 -12.55 -21.79 13.16
C LEU A 387 -13.13 -20.66 12.31
N GLY A 388 -12.25 -19.79 11.83
CA GLY A 388 -12.56 -18.83 10.79
C GLY A 388 -11.67 -19.01 9.57
N THR A 389 -11.99 -18.33 8.48
CA THR A 389 -11.25 -18.43 7.21
C THR A 389 -10.94 -17.05 6.66
N MET A 390 -9.79 -16.91 6.02
CA MET A 390 -9.38 -15.66 5.40
C MET A 390 -9.86 -15.60 3.94
N SER A 391 -11.01 -14.97 3.71
CA SER A 391 -11.53 -14.65 2.38
C SER A 391 -11.61 -13.13 2.16
N GLY A 392 -10.45 -12.50 2.08
CA GLY A 392 -10.24 -11.06 1.94
C GLY A 392 -8.78 -10.70 2.17
N CYS A 393 -8.49 -9.44 2.47
CA CYS A 393 -7.18 -9.03 2.94
C CYS A 393 -6.81 -9.79 4.23
N ALA A 394 -5.63 -10.43 4.24
CA ALA A 394 -5.19 -11.25 5.37
C ALA A 394 -5.06 -10.45 6.67
N ALA A 395 -4.65 -9.17 6.58
CA ALA A 395 -4.53 -8.30 7.75
C ALA A 395 -5.89 -7.99 8.38
N ASP A 396 -6.89 -7.66 7.55
CA ASP A 396 -8.25 -7.37 8.01
C ASP A 396 -8.89 -8.62 8.64
N CYS A 397 -8.81 -9.76 7.97
CA CYS A 397 -9.36 -11.02 8.48
C CYS A 397 -8.70 -11.40 9.82
N GLN A 398 -7.36 -11.34 9.92
CA GLN A 398 -6.65 -11.66 11.16
C GLN A 398 -7.02 -10.71 12.29
N TYR A 399 -7.11 -9.41 12.04
CA TYR A 399 -7.47 -8.44 13.06
C TYR A 399 -8.86 -8.71 13.62
N TRP A 400 -9.86 -8.84 12.74
CA TRP A 400 -11.26 -8.99 13.13
C TRP A 400 -11.57 -10.33 13.79
N GLU A 401 -10.94 -11.41 13.33
CA GLU A 401 -11.14 -12.73 13.94
C GLU A 401 -10.38 -12.90 15.26
N ARG A 402 -9.22 -12.26 15.44
CA ARG A 402 -8.57 -12.17 16.76
C ARG A 402 -9.38 -11.33 17.73
N LEU A 403 -10.02 -10.26 17.26
CA LEU A 403 -10.96 -9.49 18.08
C LEU A 403 -12.17 -10.35 18.47
N LEU A 404 -12.73 -11.12 17.52
CA LEU A 404 -13.78 -12.09 17.80
C LEU A 404 -13.35 -13.14 18.84
N ALA A 405 -12.11 -13.66 18.75
CA ALA A 405 -11.56 -14.59 19.74
C ALA A 405 -11.59 -14.02 21.16
N LYS A 406 -11.19 -12.74 21.31
CA LYS A 406 -11.25 -12.02 22.58
C LYS A 406 -12.69 -11.91 23.09
N GLU A 407 -13.63 -11.52 22.24
CA GLU A 407 -15.05 -11.42 22.62
C GLU A 407 -15.65 -12.78 23.01
N CYS A 408 -15.35 -13.85 22.28
CA CYS A 408 -15.74 -15.21 22.63
C CYS A 408 -15.17 -15.62 24.00
N ARG A 409 -13.91 -15.27 24.29
CA ARG A 409 -13.28 -15.58 25.59
C ARG A 409 -13.91 -14.80 26.73
N LEU A 410 -14.20 -13.51 26.53
CA LEU A 410 -14.91 -12.69 27.51
C LEU A 410 -16.32 -13.22 27.79
N TYR A 411 -17.04 -13.65 26.75
CA TYR A 411 -18.34 -14.29 26.91
C TYR A 411 -18.26 -15.54 27.77
N TYR A 412 -17.28 -16.41 27.52
CA TYR A 412 -17.06 -17.60 28.33
C TYR A 412 -16.75 -17.28 29.79
N LEU A 413 -15.86 -16.31 30.05
CA LEU A 413 -15.51 -15.90 31.41
C LEU A 413 -16.70 -15.29 32.17
N ARG A 414 -17.64 -14.64 31.46
CA ARG A 414 -18.83 -14.02 32.06
C ARG A 414 -19.95 -15.02 32.36
N ASN A 415 -20.18 -15.97 31.45
CA ASN A 415 -21.36 -16.84 31.50
C ASN A 415 -21.04 -18.28 31.94
N GLY A 416 -19.76 -18.66 31.98
CA GLY A 416 -19.32 -20.04 32.26
C GLY A 416 -19.62 -21.03 31.13
N GLU A 417 -20.31 -20.60 30.06
CA GLU A 417 -20.62 -21.41 28.89
C GLU A 417 -20.01 -20.83 27.60
N ARG A 418 -19.80 -21.71 26.62
CA ARG A 418 -19.22 -21.33 25.32
C ARG A 418 -20.27 -20.58 24.49
N ILE A 419 -19.82 -19.57 23.77
CA ILE A 419 -20.66 -18.89 22.79
C ILE A 419 -21.01 -19.85 21.65
N SER A 420 -22.24 -19.75 21.13
CA SER A 420 -22.62 -20.52 19.94
C SER A 420 -21.99 -19.96 18.66
N VAL A 421 -21.78 -20.79 17.66
CA VAL A 421 -21.27 -20.40 16.33
C VAL A 421 -22.19 -19.36 15.70
N SER A 422 -23.51 -19.54 15.87
CA SER A 422 -24.50 -18.57 15.39
C SER A 422 -24.35 -17.21 16.08
N ALA A 423 -24.09 -17.17 17.38
CA ALA A 423 -23.87 -15.94 18.12
C ALA A 423 -22.51 -15.30 17.78
N ALA A 424 -21.44 -16.09 17.64
CA ALA A 424 -20.12 -15.61 17.25
C ALA A 424 -20.13 -14.96 15.85
N SER A 425 -20.77 -15.61 14.86
CA SER A 425 -20.94 -15.03 13.52
C SER A 425 -21.79 -13.75 13.53
N LYS A 426 -22.79 -13.66 14.42
CA LYS A 426 -23.58 -12.43 14.60
C LYS A 426 -22.77 -11.29 15.25
N LEU A 427 -21.89 -11.60 16.21
CA LEU A 427 -20.96 -10.62 16.77
C LEU A 427 -20.03 -10.07 15.69
N LEU A 428 -19.45 -10.93 14.85
CA LEU A 428 -18.59 -10.50 13.75
C LEU A 428 -19.33 -9.62 12.75
N SER A 429 -20.54 -10.01 12.34
CA SER A 429 -21.41 -9.21 11.47
C SER A 429 -21.72 -7.83 12.06
N ASN A 430 -22.05 -7.76 13.35
CA ASN A 430 -22.29 -6.50 14.04
C ASN A 430 -21.03 -5.61 14.11
N MET A 431 -19.85 -6.21 14.31
CA MET A 431 -18.58 -5.48 14.25
C MET A 431 -18.37 -4.88 12.85
N MET A 432 -18.65 -5.65 11.79
CA MET A 432 -18.45 -5.19 10.40
C MET A 432 -19.43 -4.10 9.97
N CYS A 433 -20.68 -4.18 10.41
CA CYS A 433 -21.69 -3.16 10.12
C CYS A 433 -21.24 -1.74 10.49
N GLN A 434 -20.40 -1.58 11.53
CA GLN A 434 -19.88 -0.28 11.96
C GLN A 434 -18.90 0.36 10.96
N TYR A 435 -18.33 -0.43 10.05
CA TYR A 435 -17.30 -0.03 9.10
C TYR A 435 -17.78 -0.15 7.65
N ARG A 436 -19.09 -0.29 7.44
CA ARG A 436 -19.69 -0.42 6.11
C ARG A 436 -19.36 0.80 5.25
N GLY A 437 -18.84 0.57 4.05
CA GLY A 437 -18.46 1.63 3.11
C GLY A 437 -17.08 2.25 3.34
N MET A 438 -16.30 1.78 4.32
CA MET A 438 -14.93 2.26 4.59
C MET A 438 -13.83 1.51 3.80
N GLY A 439 -14.21 0.73 2.79
CA GLY A 439 -13.24 -0.01 1.95
C GLY A 439 -12.58 -1.21 2.64
N LEU A 440 -13.18 -1.78 3.69
CA LEU A 440 -12.69 -3.02 4.30
C LEU A 440 -12.70 -4.17 3.29
N SER A 441 -11.62 -4.96 3.26
CA SER A 441 -11.52 -6.16 2.44
C SER A 441 -11.56 -7.38 3.35
N MET A 442 -12.76 -7.75 3.79
CA MET A 442 -12.97 -8.88 4.69
C MET A 442 -14.12 -9.76 4.20
N GLY A 443 -13.89 -11.07 4.29
CA GLY A 443 -14.90 -12.10 4.21
C GLY A 443 -14.40 -13.27 5.04
N SER A 444 -15.26 -13.88 5.84
CA SER A 444 -14.86 -15.01 6.67
C SER A 444 -15.99 -16.00 6.85
N MET A 445 -15.71 -17.27 6.56
CA MET A 445 -16.54 -18.39 7.00
C MET A 445 -16.18 -18.72 8.44
N ILE A 446 -17.17 -18.60 9.33
CA ILE A 446 -17.10 -18.98 10.74
C ILE A 446 -17.80 -20.32 10.92
N CYS A 447 -17.07 -21.31 11.40
CA CYS A 447 -17.60 -22.64 11.65
C CYS A 447 -17.22 -23.18 13.04
N GLY A 448 -18.05 -24.09 13.53
CA GLY A 448 -17.91 -24.69 14.85
C GLY A 448 -18.98 -25.76 15.07
N TRP A 449 -19.01 -26.32 16.28
CA TRP A 449 -20.06 -27.25 16.68
C TRP A 449 -20.90 -26.67 17.81
N ASP A 450 -22.19 -26.47 17.53
CA ASP A 450 -23.17 -26.00 18.50
C ASP A 450 -23.90 -27.17 19.16
N LYS A 451 -24.68 -26.90 20.21
CA LYS A 451 -25.63 -27.88 20.80
C LYS A 451 -26.62 -28.46 19.77
N LYS A 452 -26.82 -27.78 18.64
CA LYS A 452 -27.71 -28.19 17.53
C LYS A 452 -26.98 -28.94 16.41
N GLY A 453 -25.68 -29.21 16.58
CA GLY A 453 -24.82 -29.79 15.56
C GLY A 453 -23.92 -28.76 14.88
N PRO A 454 -23.32 -29.12 13.73
CA PRO A 454 -22.34 -28.27 13.05
C PRO A 454 -22.96 -26.98 12.51
N GLY A 455 -22.30 -25.86 12.79
CA GLY A 455 -22.67 -24.52 12.34
C GLY A 455 -21.68 -23.99 11.31
N LEU A 456 -22.19 -23.37 10.25
CA LEU A 456 -21.39 -22.74 9.20
C LEU A 456 -22.07 -21.44 8.75
N TYR A 457 -21.37 -20.33 8.89
CA TYR A 457 -21.84 -19.00 8.54
C TYR A 457 -20.78 -18.24 7.76
N TYR A 458 -21.19 -17.42 6.82
CA TYR A 458 -20.31 -16.50 6.10
C TYR A 458 -20.63 -15.06 6.50
N VAL A 459 -19.60 -14.26 6.77
CA VAL A 459 -19.72 -12.83 7.08
C VAL A 459 -18.84 -12.04 6.11
N ASP A 460 -19.41 -11.02 5.46
CA ASP A 460 -18.67 -10.13 4.55
C ASP A 460 -18.30 -8.77 5.18
N HIS A 461 -17.55 -7.96 4.45
CA HIS A 461 -17.10 -6.62 4.81
C HIS A 461 -18.25 -5.62 5.04
N ASN A 462 -19.45 -5.87 4.51
CA ASN A 462 -20.63 -5.04 4.74
C ASN A 462 -21.40 -5.45 6.00
N GLY A 463 -20.95 -6.52 6.68
CA GLY A 463 -21.65 -7.14 7.79
C GLY A 463 -22.81 -8.03 7.35
N THR A 464 -22.93 -8.35 6.06
CA THR A 464 -23.89 -9.36 5.58
C THR A 464 -23.53 -10.70 6.18
N ARG A 465 -24.51 -11.37 6.78
CA ARG A 465 -24.33 -12.69 7.39
C ARG A 465 -25.20 -13.71 6.70
N LEU A 466 -24.59 -14.75 6.14
CA LEU A 466 -25.26 -15.85 5.47
C LEU A 466 -25.08 -17.15 6.26
N SER A 467 -26.08 -18.03 6.19
CA SER A 467 -26.06 -19.38 6.76
C SER A 467 -26.24 -20.36 5.61
N GLY A 468 -25.42 -21.41 5.56
CA GLY A 468 -25.42 -22.34 4.43
C GLY A 468 -24.92 -23.73 4.81
N SER A 469 -25.13 -24.70 3.92
CA SER A 469 -24.50 -26.02 4.00
C SER A 469 -23.07 -26.00 3.50
N MET A 470 -22.72 -25.06 2.62
CA MET A 470 -21.40 -24.90 2.06
C MET A 470 -21.18 -23.47 1.60
N PHE A 471 -19.92 -23.05 1.62
CA PHE A 471 -19.47 -21.78 1.07
C PHE A 471 -18.09 -22.00 0.45
N SER A 472 -17.86 -21.41 -0.71
CA SER A 472 -16.55 -21.24 -1.30
C SER A 472 -16.36 -19.80 -1.73
N THR A 473 -15.19 -19.25 -1.44
CA THR A 473 -14.79 -17.89 -1.78
C THR A 473 -13.34 -17.90 -2.28
N GLY A 474 -12.97 -16.91 -3.10
CA GLY A 474 -11.69 -16.91 -3.84
C GLY A 474 -11.86 -16.95 -5.35
N SER A 475 -10.78 -16.98 -6.12
CA SER A 475 -10.84 -17.09 -7.60
C SER A 475 -11.28 -18.46 -8.07
N GLY A 476 -10.81 -19.53 -7.43
CA GLY A 476 -11.14 -20.91 -7.78
C GLY A 476 -12.48 -21.38 -7.20
N ASN A 477 -13.31 -20.47 -6.68
CA ASN A 477 -14.57 -20.84 -6.01
C ASN A 477 -15.52 -21.60 -6.94
N SER A 478 -15.59 -21.24 -8.23
CA SER A 478 -16.50 -21.84 -9.21
C SER A 478 -16.11 -23.29 -9.50
N HIS A 479 -14.81 -23.56 -9.56
CA HIS A 479 -14.24 -24.91 -9.68
C HIS A 479 -14.48 -25.74 -8.44
N ALA A 480 -14.30 -25.16 -7.25
CA ALA A 480 -14.61 -25.82 -5.99
C ALA A 480 -16.11 -26.19 -5.93
N TYR A 481 -17.01 -25.26 -6.27
CA TYR A 481 -18.44 -25.54 -6.34
C TYR A 481 -18.77 -26.63 -7.35
N GLY A 482 -18.14 -26.64 -8.54
CA GLY A 482 -18.39 -27.68 -9.54
C GLY A 482 -18.05 -29.10 -9.06
N VAL A 483 -16.95 -29.27 -8.31
CA VAL A 483 -16.61 -30.58 -7.71
C VAL A 483 -17.57 -30.91 -6.57
N MET A 484 -17.88 -29.93 -5.73
CA MET A 484 -18.78 -30.12 -4.60
C MET A 484 -20.19 -30.50 -5.03
N ASP A 485 -20.75 -29.85 -6.06
CA ASP A 485 -22.09 -30.14 -6.58
C ASP A 485 -22.21 -31.59 -7.09
N SER A 486 -21.11 -32.16 -7.57
CA SER A 486 -21.08 -33.55 -8.05
C SER A 486 -20.95 -34.61 -6.96
N GLY A 487 -20.42 -34.25 -5.78
CA GLY A 487 -20.00 -35.23 -4.76
C GLY A 487 -20.57 -35.00 -3.36
N TYR A 488 -21.14 -33.83 -3.08
CA TYR A 488 -21.61 -33.48 -1.75
C TYR A 488 -22.90 -34.21 -1.38
N ARG A 489 -22.89 -34.86 -0.21
CA ARG A 489 -24.09 -35.41 0.44
C ARG A 489 -24.01 -35.17 1.95
N PRO A 490 -25.13 -34.94 2.66
CA PRO A 490 -25.11 -34.72 4.10
C PRO A 490 -24.60 -35.92 4.92
N ASP A 491 -24.74 -37.13 4.38
CA ASP A 491 -24.45 -38.44 5.00
C ASP A 491 -23.09 -39.03 4.55
N LEU A 492 -22.18 -38.19 4.03
CA LEU A 492 -20.82 -38.61 3.70
C LEU A 492 -20.12 -39.24 4.91
N SER A 493 -19.44 -40.36 4.68
CA SER A 493 -18.47 -40.87 5.64
C SER A 493 -17.30 -39.87 5.80
N ILE A 494 -16.56 -39.96 6.91
CA ILE A 494 -15.44 -39.05 7.19
C ILE A 494 -14.39 -39.10 6.07
N GLU A 495 -14.07 -40.30 5.57
CA GLU A 495 -13.10 -40.49 4.49
C GLU A 495 -13.60 -39.92 3.15
N GLU A 496 -14.88 -40.12 2.81
CA GLU A 496 -15.46 -39.52 1.60
C GLU A 496 -15.50 -37.99 1.70
N ALA A 497 -15.77 -37.43 2.88
CA ALA A 497 -15.76 -35.99 3.11
C ALA A 497 -14.34 -35.40 2.99
N TYR A 498 -13.33 -36.10 3.50
CA TYR A 498 -11.92 -35.72 3.34
C TYR A 498 -11.49 -35.73 1.87
N ASP A 499 -11.81 -36.80 1.15
CA ASP A 499 -11.50 -36.89 -0.27
C ASP A 499 -12.25 -35.82 -1.10
N LEU A 500 -13.53 -35.56 -0.79
CA LEU A 500 -14.31 -34.53 -1.47
C LEU A 500 -13.73 -33.13 -1.26
N GLY A 501 -13.41 -32.76 -0.02
CA GLY A 501 -12.80 -31.47 0.30
C GLY A 501 -11.44 -31.28 -0.35
N ARG A 502 -10.63 -32.35 -0.35
CA ARG A 502 -9.32 -32.39 -1.01
C ARG A 502 -9.45 -32.21 -2.52
N ARG A 503 -10.30 -33.00 -3.19
CA ARG A 503 -10.56 -32.86 -4.64
C ARG A 503 -11.05 -31.46 -4.99
N ALA A 504 -11.99 -30.90 -4.23
CA ALA A 504 -12.55 -29.59 -4.52
C ALA A 504 -11.48 -28.48 -4.50
N ILE A 505 -10.60 -28.46 -3.49
CA ILE A 505 -9.50 -27.48 -3.44
C ILE A 505 -8.39 -27.79 -4.45
N VAL A 506 -8.04 -29.06 -4.68
CA VAL A 506 -7.05 -29.44 -5.72
C VAL A 506 -7.53 -29.00 -7.10
N HIS A 507 -8.81 -29.20 -7.45
CA HIS A 507 -9.35 -28.72 -8.72
C HIS A 507 -9.46 -27.19 -8.79
N ALA A 508 -9.76 -26.53 -7.68
CA ALA A 508 -9.76 -25.07 -7.59
C ALA A 508 -8.36 -24.45 -7.70
N THR A 509 -7.31 -25.19 -7.33
CA THR A 509 -5.91 -24.76 -7.43
C THR A 509 -5.25 -25.16 -8.75
N HIS A 510 -5.71 -26.22 -9.40
CA HIS A 510 -5.17 -26.73 -10.66
C HIS A 510 -5.65 -25.96 -11.90
N ARG A 511 -6.87 -25.43 -11.87
CA ARG A 511 -7.48 -24.63 -12.96
C ARG A 511 -7.36 -23.12 -12.73
N ASP A 512 -6.35 -22.75 -11.96
CA ASP A 512 -6.00 -21.41 -11.55
C ASP A 512 -4.50 -21.30 -11.87
N SER A 513 -4.01 -20.27 -12.60
CA SER A 513 -2.69 -20.24 -13.28
C SER A 513 -1.43 -20.48 -12.45
N TYR A 514 -1.56 -20.70 -11.15
CA TYR A 514 -0.47 -21.01 -10.24
C TYR A 514 -0.66 -22.38 -9.61
N SER A 515 -0.07 -23.43 -10.19
CA SER A 515 0.01 -24.74 -9.53
C SER A 515 1.02 -24.71 -8.38
N GLY A 516 0.63 -25.17 -7.18
CA GLY A 516 1.55 -25.41 -6.07
C GLY A 516 1.01 -25.04 -4.69
N GLY A 517 1.85 -25.19 -3.67
CA GLY A 517 1.48 -25.01 -2.26
C GLY A 517 0.89 -26.27 -1.66
N VAL A 518 0.22 -26.11 -0.52
CA VAL A 518 -0.35 -27.21 0.26
C VAL A 518 -1.85 -26.99 0.44
N VAL A 519 -2.60 -28.08 0.39
CA VAL A 519 -3.99 -28.12 0.85
C VAL A 519 -3.96 -28.28 2.36
N ASN A 520 -4.40 -27.25 3.08
CA ASN A 520 -4.64 -27.36 4.51
C ASN A 520 -6.10 -27.76 4.71
N MET A 521 -6.34 -28.91 5.32
CA MET A 521 -7.68 -29.35 5.66
C MET A 521 -7.85 -29.50 7.17
N TYR A 522 -8.95 -28.96 7.66
CA TYR A 522 -9.37 -29.01 9.04
C TYR A 522 -10.74 -29.65 9.12
N HIS A 523 -10.94 -30.44 10.17
CA HIS A 523 -12.22 -31.06 10.49
C HIS A 523 -12.68 -30.54 11.84
N MET A 524 -13.76 -29.76 11.83
CA MET A 524 -14.47 -29.33 13.01
C MET A 524 -15.43 -30.42 13.48
N LYS A 525 -15.13 -31.04 14.62
CA LYS A 525 -15.92 -32.08 15.29
C LYS A 525 -16.65 -31.50 16.51
N GLU A 526 -17.43 -32.34 17.17
CA GLU A 526 -18.15 -31.98 18.40
C GLU A 526 -17.22 -31.58 19.56
N ASP A 527 -16.06 -32.22 19.66
CA ASP A 527 -15.06 -31.99 20.70
C ASP A 527 -14.01 -30.94 20.33
N GLY A 528 -14.10 -30.35 19.14
CA GLY A 528 -13.23 -29.29 18.65
C GLY A 528 -12.71 -29.54 17.24
N TRP A 529 -11.81 -28.67 16.76
CA TRP A 529 -11.19 -28.87 15.47
C TRP A 529 -9.91 -29.70 15.54
N VAL A 530 -9.65 -30.46 14.49
CA VAL A 530 -8.37 -31.12 14.23
C VAL A 530 -7.84 -30.73 12.86
N LYS A 531 -6.53 -30.52 12.77
CA LYS A 531 -5.86 -30.38 11.47
C LYS A 531 -5.69 -31.79 10.88
N VAL A 532 -6.36 -32.06 9.76
CA VAL A 532 -6.39 -33.37 9.12
C VAL A 532 -5.13 -33.58 8.28
N GLU A 533 -4.80 -32.60 7.44
CA GLU A 533 -3.65 -32.70 6.54
C GLU A 533 -3.10 -31.34 6.12
N SER A 534 -1.89 -31.39 5.57
CA SER A 534 -1.17 -30.29 4.94
C SER A 534 -0.33 -30.88 3.80
N THR A 535 -0.99 -31.25 2.71
CA THR A 535 -0.40 -32.06 1.63
C THR A 535 -0.09 -31.19 0.42
N ASP A 536 1.06 -31.41 -0.23
CA ASP A 536 1.42 -30.66 -1.45
C ASP A 536 0.41 -30.93 -2.57
N VAL A 537 -0.03 -29.85 -3.22
CA VAL A 537 -1.01 -29.92 -4.33
C VAL A 537 -0.46 -30.76 -5.49
N SER A 538 0.86 -30.71 -5.73
CA SER A 538 1.52 -31.43 -6.82
C SER A 538 1.44 -32.94 -6.63
N ASP A 539 1.68 -33.40 -5.39
CA ASP A 539 1.59 -34.82 -5.03
C ASP A 539 0.15 -35.33 -5.17
N LEU A 540 -0.83 -34.55 -4.71
CA LEU A 540 -2.24 -34.88 -4.85
C LEU A 540 -2.69 -34.94 -6.31
N MET A 541 -2.20 -34.03 -7.15
CA MET A 541 -2.54 -34.02 -8.57
C MET A 541 -1.98 -35.25 -9.29
N HIS A 542 -0.79 -35.72 -8.92
CA HIS A 542 -0.24 -36.97 -9.44
C HIS A 542 -1.15 -38.16 -9.09
N GLN A 543 -1.54 -38.29 -7.82
CA GLN A 543 -2.42 -39.35 -7.34
C GLN A 543 -3.76 -39.37 -8.08
N TYR A 544 -4.39 -38.20 -8.27
CA TYR A 544 -5.69 -38.11 -8.95
C TYR A 544 -5.60 -38.33 -10.48
N ARG A 545 -4.46 -38.01 -11.11
CA ARG A 545 -4.21 -38.34 -12.53
C ARG A 545 -4.04 -39.84 -12.74
N GLU A 546 -3.29 -40.51 -11.87
CA GLU A 546 -3.10 -41.97 -11.93
C GLU A 546 -4.40 -42.74 -11.66
N ALA A 547 -5.29 -42.22 -10.80
CA ALA A 547 -6.59 -42.84 -10.53
C ALA A 547 -7.64 -42.63 -11.65
N SER A 548 -7.38 -41.72 -12.60
CA SER A 548 -8.28 -41.41 -13.73
C SER A 548 -7.86 -42.08 -15.05
N GLN A 549 -6.69 -42.76 -15.06
CA GLN A 549 -6.22 -43.66 -16.13
C GLN A 549 -6.57 -45.10 -15.77
#